data_AF-A0AAQ2RLX8-F1
#
_entry.id   AF-A0AAQ2RLX8-F1
#
_cell.length_a   1.000
_cell.length_b   1.000
_cell.length_c   1.000
_cell.angle_alpha   90.00
_cell.angle_beta   90.00
_cell.angle_gamma   90.00
#
_symmetry.space_group_name_H-M   'P 1'
#
loop_
_entity.id
_entity.type
_entity.pdbx_description
1 polymer ?
#
loop_
_entity_poly.entity_id
_entity_poly.type
_entity_poly.pdbx_seq_one_letter_code
_entity_poly.pdbx_strand_id
1 'polypeptide(L)'
;MFKRAFYSLLALGLAAPALAKVEAVDGYVRLLPPGSPNTAAFLVLKNDADQPVKLVAAASPEVGRAELHTHLHENGVMKMRQVESIEVPAKGEVALKPGSFHIMLFEVRELSQGTPFPLTLTMDDGQKLELSLPVKPIEPMAGMQH
;
A
#
# COMPACT_ATOMS: atom_id res chain seq x y z
N MET A 1 20.23 -64.15 13.97
CA MET A 1 19.21 -63.42 14.77
C MET A 1 19.26 -61.95 14.36
N PHE A 2 18.13 -61.46 13.85
CA PHE A 2 17.87 -60.10 13.36
C PHE A 2 17.96 -59.02 14.45
N LYS A 3 18.34 -57.78 14.08
CA LYS A 3 17.57 -56.51 14.25
C LYS A 3 18.52 -55.30 14.04
N ARG A 4 18.50 -54.69 12.84
CA ARG A 4 17.76 -53.47 12.44
C ARG A 4 18.37 -52.16 12.99
N ALA A 5 19.20 -51.52 12.16
CA ALA A 5 19.62 -50.12 12.32
C ALA A 5 18.48 -49.19 11.87
N PHE A 6 18.07 -48.28 12.75
CA PHE A 6 17.11 -47.22 12.46
C PHE A 6 17.89 -45.99 11.97
N TYR A 7 17.80 -45.69 10.67
CA TYR A 7 18.26 -44.40 10.14
C TYR A 7 17.09 -43.42 10.19
N SER A 8 17.13 -42.48 11.15
CA SER A 8 16.23 -41.33 11.16
C SER A 8 16.69 -40.34 10.08
N LEU A 9 15.95 -40.26 8.98
CA LEU A 9 16.12 -39.25 7.95
C LEU A 9 15.50 -37.94 8.46
N LEU A 10 16.33 -37.02 8.96
CA LEU A 10 15.91 -35.67 9.31
C LEU A 10 15.70 -34.89 8.00
N ALA A 11 14.46 -34.75 7.56
CA ALA A 11 14.10 -33.89 6.45
C ALA A 11 14.25 -32.42 6.88
N LEU A 12 15.37 -31.81 6.50
CA LEU A 12 15.60 -30.37 6.66
C LEU A 12 14.72 -29.65 5.63
N GLY A 13 13.54 -29.20 6.05
CA GLY A 13 12.65 -28.39 5.22
C GLY A 13 13.32 -27.05 4.90
N LEU A 14 13.82 -26.90 3.67
CA LEU A 14 14.19 -25.60 3.13
C LEU A 14 12.91 -24.79 2.90
N ALA A 15 12.56 -23.91 3.84
CA ALA A 15 11.60 -22.86 3.57
C ALA A 15 12.28 -21.86 2.61
N ALA A 16 11.99 -21.97 1.32
CA ALA A 16 12.40 -20.95 0.36
C ALA A 16 11.73 -19.64 0.74
N PRO A 17 12.45 -18.50 0.82
CA PRO A 17 11.81 -17.22 0.99
C PRO A 17 10.89 -17.02 -0.22
N ALA A 18 9.59 -16.87 0.03
CA ALA A 18 8.68 -16.39 -0.99
C ALA A 18 9.19 -15.03 -1.43
N LEU A 19 9.74 -14.94 -2.64
CA LEU A 19 10.13 -13.65 -3.22
C LEU A 19 8.88 -12.78 -3.22
N ALA A 20 8.94 -11.63 -2.55
CA ALA A 20 7.92 -10.61 -2.66
C ALA A 20 7.76 -10.27 -4.16
N LYS A 21 6.57 -10.48 -4.71
CA LYS A 21 6.29 -10.27 -6.14
C LYS A 21 5.97 -8.81 -6.43
N VAL A 22 5.38 -8.15 -5.44
CA VAL A 22 5.08 -6.73 -5.46
C VAL A 22 6.00 -5.98 -4.51
N GLU A 23 6.48 -4.82 -4.94
CA GLU A 23 7.23 -3.88 -4.11
C GLU A 23 6.56 -2.51 -4.12
N ALA A 24 6.62 -1.79 -3.00
CA ALA A 24 6.18 -0.41 -2.91
C ALA A 24 7.40 0.53 -2.91
N VAL A 25 7.40 1.51 -3.79
CA VAL A 25 8.48 2.51 -3.91
C VAL A 25 7.91 3.93 -3.90
N ASP A 26 8.78 4.90 -3.63
CA ASP A 26 8.46 6.34 -3.63
C ASP A 26 7.26 6.74 -2.74
N GLY A 27 7.01 5.95 -1.70
CA GLY A 27 5.85 6.14 -0.84
C GLY A 27 5.98 7.33 0.10
N TYR A 28 4.85 8.00 0.37
CA TYR A 28 4.74 9.05 1.38
C TYR A 28 3.29 9.22 1.85
N VAL A 29 3.15 9.78 3.05
CA VAL A 29 1.86 10.26 3.57
C VAL A 29 1.83 11.78 3.50
N ARG A 30 0.74 12.34 2.99
CA ARG A 30 0.57 13.79 2.96
C ARG A 30 0.17 14.29 4.35
N LEU A 31 0.74 15.41 4.79
CA LEU A 31 0.37 16.08 6.04
C LEU A 31 -1.12 16.46 6.04
N LEU A 32 -1.72 16.53 7.25
CA LEU A 32 -3.14 16.81 7.41
C LEU A 32 -3.51 18.19 6.83
N PRO A 33 -4.56 18.29 6.00
CA PRO A 33 -5.15 19.58 5.63
C PRO A 33 -5.64 20.33 6.88
N PRO A 34 -5.54 21.67 6.92
CA PRO A 34 -6.07 22.47 8.03
C PRO A 34 -7.52 22.10 8.35
N GLY A 35 -7.79 21.71 9.59
CA GLY A 35 -9.14 21.37 10.07
C GLY A 35 -9.69 20.00 9.64
N SER A 36 -8.92 19.17 8.93
CA SER A 36 -9.32 17.82 8.52
C SER A 36 -8.56 16.76 9.33
N PRO A 37 -9.25 15.77 9.93
CA PRO A 37 -8.60 14.59 10.52
C PRO A 37 -8.22 13.52 9.48
N ASN A 38 -8.47 13.78 8.19
CA ASN A 38 -8.28 12.83 7.11
C ASN A 38 -7.18 13.30 6.15
N THR A 39 -6.38 12.37 5.65
CA THR A 39 -5.35 12.61 4.63
C THR A 39 -5.24 11.44 3.65
N ALA A 40 -4.23 11.45 2.79
CA ALA A 40 -3.97 10.41 1.81
C ALA A 40 -2.50 9.94 1.84
N ALA A 41 -2.30 8.67 1.55
CA ALA A 41 -1.00 8.08 1.24
C ALA A 41 -0.87 7.81 -0.27
N PHE A 42 0.35 7.99 -0.76
CA PHE A 42 0.73 7.90 -2.17
C PHE A 42 2.00 7.05 -2.27
N LEU A 43 2.14 6.28 -3.34
CA LEU A 43 3.26 5.37 -3.59
C LEU A 43 3.15 4.79 -5.01
N VAL A 44 4.19 4.10 -5.46
CA VAL A 44 4.15 3.29 -6.68
C VAL A 44 4.23 1.82 -6.27
N LEU A 45 3.31 0.99 -6.77
CA LEU A 45 3.42 -0.47 -6.66
C LEU A 45 4.02 -1.01 -7.94
N LYS A 46 5.09 -1.79 -7.82
CA LYS A 46 5.75 -2.51 -8.93
C LYS A 46 5.52 -3.99 -8.76
N ASN A 47 5.12 -4.67 -9.83
CA ASN A 47 4.85 -6.09 -9.85
C ASN A 47 5.80 -6.78 -10.83
N ASP A 48 6.76 -7.54 -10.30
CA ASP A 48 7.72 -8.31 -11.09
C ASP A 48 7.22 -9.72 -11.43
N ALA A 49 6.00 -10.09 -11.05
CA ALA A 49 5.41 -11.37 -11.45
C ALA A 49 4.88 -11.36 -12.88
N ASP A 50 4.70 -12.56 -13.44
CA ASP A 50 4.08 -12.77 -14.76
C ASP A 50 2.55 -12.73 -14.74
N GLN A 51 1.94 -12.45 -13.58
CA GLN A 51 0.50 -12.34 -13.41
C GLN A 51 0.14 -11.01 -12.74
N PRO A 52 -1.00 -10.39 -13.10
CA PRO A 52 -1.50 -9.23 -12.39
C PRO A 52 -1.88 -9.61 -10.96
N VAL A 53 -1.80 -8.65 -10.06
CA VAL A 53 -2.13 -8.74 -8.64
C VAL A 53 -2.90 -7.50 -8.23
N LYS A 54 -3.69 -7.58 -7.17
CA LYS A 54 -4.54 -6.47 -6.74
C LYS A 54 -4.23 -6.06 -5.32
N LEU A 55 -4.01 -4.77 -5.10
CA LEU A 55 -4.11 -4.17 -3.78
C LEU A 55 -5.59 -4.19 -3.37
N VAL A 56 -5.92 -4.89 -2.30
CA VAL A 56 -7.31 -5.07 -1.81
C VAL A 56 -7.57 -4.43 -0.45
N ALA A 57 -6.51 -4.16 0.33
CA ALA A 57 -6.67 -3.49 1.62
C ALA A 57 -5.43 -2.69 2.02
N ALA A 58 -5.66 -1.63 2.78
CA ALA A 58 -4.65 -0.89 3.50
C ALA A 58 -5.07 -0.78 4.98
N ALA A 59 -4.09 -0.74 5.88
CA ALA A 59 -4.34 -0.60 7.33
C ALA A 59 -3.17 0.12 8.00
N SER A 60 -3.45 0.82 9.09
CA SER A 60 -2.43 1.42 9.96
C SER A 60 -2.94 1.47 11.40
N PRO A 61 -2.07 1.25 12.41
CA PRO A 61 -2.44 1.47 13.80
C PRO A 61 -2.71 2.94 14.13
N GLU A 62 -2.40 3.89 13.23
CA GLU A 62 -2.53 5.33 13.46
C GLU A 62 -3.83 5.93 12.90
N VAL A 63 -4.72 5.11 12.33
CA VAL A 63 -5.97 5.58 11.71
C VAL A 63 -7.17 4.82 12.25
N GLY A 64 -8.36 5.41 12.13
CA GLY A 64 -9.62 4.69 12.37
C GLY A 64 -9.91 3.70 11.26
N ARG A 65 -9.67 4.11 10.00
CA ARG A 65 -9.73 3.22 8.83
C ARG A 65 -8.90 3.75 7.65
N ALA A 66 -8.58 2.86 6.73
CA ALA A 66 -8.00 3.20 5.44
C ALA A 66 -8.84 2.62 4.29
N GLU A 67 -8.97 3.38 3.21
CA GLU A 67 -9.77 3.01 2.04
C GLU A 67 -8.98 3.24 0.76
N LEU A 68 -9.24 2.43 -0.28
CA LEU A 68 -8.67 2.63 -1.61
C LEU A 68 -9.59 3.54 -2.41
N HIS A 69 -9.06 4.61 -2.98
CA HIS A 69 -9.85 5.62 -3.68
C HIS A 69 -9.29 5.88 -5.07
N THR A 70 -10.15 6.32 -5.97
CA THR A 70 -9.81 6.81 -7.30
C THR A 70 -10.45 8.19 -7.54
N HIS A 71 -9.97 8.88 -8.57
CA HIS A 71 -10.62 10.07 -9.08
C HIS A 71 -11.32 9.74 -10.39
N LEU A 72 -12.60 10.09 -10.47
CA LEU A 72 -13.38 10.02 -11.72
C LEU A 72 -13.71 11.45 -12.16
N HIS A 73 -13.44 11.74 -13.42
CA HIS A 73 -14.02 12.91 -14.09
C HIS A 73 -15.45 12.56 -14.47
N GLU A 74 -16.41 13.15 -13.75
CA GLU A 74 -17.82 13.03 -14.07
C GLU A 74 -18.38 14.44 -14.25
N ASN A 75 -18.85 14.75 -15.46
CA ASN A 75 -19.45 16.05 -15.80
C ASN A 75 -18.53 17.26 -15.51
N GLY A 76 -17.23 17.14 -15.77
CA GLY A 76 -16.26 18.22 -15.54
C GLY A 76 -15.87 18.43 -14.07
N VAL A 77 -16.39 17.60 -13.15
CA VAL A 77 -16.02 17.63 -11.73
C VAL A 77 -15.20 16.39 -11.39
N MET A 78 -14.07 16.60 -10.71
CA MET A 78 -13.27 15.53 -10.13
C MET A 78 -13.95 15.02 -8.86
N LYS A 79 -14.43 13.78 -8.86
CA LYS A 79 -14.99 13.12 -7.68
C LYS A 79 -14.07 12.03 -7.18
N MET A 80 -13.80 12.04 -5.88
CA MET A 80 -13.15 10.93 -5.19
C MET A 80 -14.19 9.82 -4.97
N ARG A 81 -13.85 8.58 -5.34
CA ARG A 81 -14.71 7.42 -5.15
C ARG A 81 -13.87 6.28 -4.56
N GLN A 82 -14.40 5.63 -3.53
CA GLN A 82 -13.85 4.39 -3.01
C GLN A 82 -13.93 3.27 -4.06
N VAL A 83 -12.88 2.48 -4.15
CA VAL A 83 -12.80 1.25 -4.96
C VAL A 83 -12.47 0.06 -4.07
N GLU A 84 -12.90 -1.13 -4.47
CA GLU A 84 -12.64 -2.37 -3.72
C GLU A 84 -11.20 -2.87 -3.90
N SER A 85 -10.58 -2.55 -5.04
CA SER A 85 -9.22 -2.97 -5.34
C SER A 85 -8.55 -2.07 -6.38
N ILE A 86 -7.22 -2.13 -6.42
CA ILE A 86 -6.38 -1.48 -7.43
C ILE A 86 -5.49 -2.55 -8.06
N GLU A 87 -5.61 -2.74 -9.38
CA GLU A 87 -4.80 -3.71 -10.12
C GLU A 87 -3.38 -3.19 -10.38
N VAL A 88 -2.39 -4.05 -10.16
CA VAL A 88 -0.99 -3.88 -10.52
C VAL A 88 -0.69 -4.87 -11.65
N PRO A 89 -0.47 -4.41 -12.90
CA PRO A 89 -0.30 -5.31 -14.04
C PRO A 89 0.95 -6.18 -13.91
N ALA A 90 0.94 -7.36 -14.55
CA ALA A 90 2.12 -8.22 -14.66
C ALA A 90 3.29 -7.46 -15.30
N LYS A 91 4.50 -7.61 -14.75
CA LYS A 91 5.72 -6.92 -15.21
C LYS A 91 5.54 -5.40 -15.36
N GLY A 92 4.73 -4.80 -14.49
CA GLY A 92 4.33 -3.41 -14.60
C GLY A 92 4.13 -2.74 -13.26
N GLU A 93 3.60 -1.53 -13.30
CA GLU A 93 3.43 -0.69 -12.12
C GLU A 93 2.13 0.11 -12.14
N VAL A 94 1.68 0.52 -10.96
CA VAL A 94 0.58 1.47 -10.79
C VAL A 94 1.00 2.57 -9.82
N ALA A 95 0.81 3.82 -10.24
CA ALA A 95 1.11 4.99 -9.43
C ALA A 95 -0.13 5.47 -8.68
N LEU A 96 -0.06 5.40 -7.34
CA LEU A 96 -1.01 6.04 -6.44
C LEU A 96 -0.51 7.47 -6.18
N LYS A 97 -1.13 8.46 -6.84
CA LYS A 97 -0.66 9.85 -6.87
C LYS A 97 -1.84 10.84 -6.80
N PRO A 98 -1.61 12.11 -6.43
CA PRO A 98 -2.66 13.12 -6.41
C PRO A 98 -3.43 13.19 -7.74
N GLY A 99 -4.76 13.21 -7.67
CA GLY A 99 -5.64 13.22 -8.85
C GLY A 99 -5.81 11.85 -9.55
N SER A 100 -5.27 10.78 -8.98
CA SER A 100 -5.39 9.40 -9.45
C SER A 100 -5.76 8.48 -8.27
N PHE A 101 -5.46 7.19 -8.36
CA PHE A 101 -5.55 6.29 -7.21
C PHE A 101 -4.77 6.80 -6.00
N HIS A 102 -5.29 6.55 -4.80
CA HIS A 102 -4.63 6.87 -3.54
C HIS A 102 -5.27 6.09 -2.39
N ILE A 103 -4.58 6.02 -1.26
CA ILE A 103 -5.11 5.42 -0.03
C ILE A 103 -5.61 6.55 0.85
N MET A 104 -6.92 6.64 1.05
CA MET A 104 -7.50 7.58 2.00
C MET A 104 -7.35 7.06 3.43
N LEU A 105 -6.85 7.92 4.31
CA LEU A 105 -6.62 7.66 5.72
C LEU A 105 -7.60 8.51 6.53
N PHE A 106 -8.49 7.87 7.28
CA PHE A 106 -9.52 8.54 8.06
C PHE A 106 -9.18 8.49 9.55
N GLU A 107 -9.55 9.56 10.27
CA GLU A 107 -9.41 9.63 11.73
C GLU A 107 -7.95 9.39 12.16
N VAL A 108 -7.02 10.14 11.57
CA VAL A 108 -5.60 10.04 11.84
C VAL A 108 -5.32 10.50 13.27
N ARG A 109 -4.71 9.62 14.08
CA ARG A 109 -4.38 9.85 15.49
C ARG A 109 -3.04 10.56 15.65
N GLU A 110 -1.98 10.02 15.04
CA GLU A 110 -0.65 10.61 15.06
C GLU A 110 -0.11 10.78 13.64
N LEU A 111 0.27 12.02 13.31
CA LEU A 111 0.96 12.35 12.06
C LEU A 111 1.83 13.58 12.27
N SER A 112 3.14 13.36 12.33
CA SER A 112 4.12 14.42 12.57
C SER A 112 5.18 14.42 11.48
N GLN A 113 5.59 15.61 11.05
CA GLN A 113 6.70 15.74 10.12
C GLN A 113 7.97 15.15 10.73
N GLY A 114 8.68 14.31 9.98
CA GLY A 114 9.92 13.66 10.44
C GLY A 114 9.71 12.34 11.19
N THR A 115 8.47 11.99 11.56
CA THR A 115 8.14 10.66 12.08
C THR A 115 7.62 9.79 10.94
N PRO A 116 8.20 8.60 10.69
CA PRO A 116 7.67 7.68 9.71
C PRO A 116 6.27 7.17 10.10
N PHE A 117 5.38 7.09 9.13
CA PHE A 117 4.02 6.60 9.30
C PHE A 117 3.94 5.11 8.93
N PRO A 118 3.51 4.21 9.84
CA PRO A 118 3.37 2.79 9.54
C PRO A 118 2.13 2.54 8.67
N LEU A 119 2.29 1.80 7.57
CA LEU A 119 1.20 1.42 6.68
C LEU A 119 1.39 -0.02 6.20
N THR A 120 0.36 -0.84 6.35
CA THR A 120 0.34 -2.21 5.82
C THR A 120 -0.57 -2.28 4.62
N LEU A 121 -0.06 -2.81 3.50
CA LEU A 121 -0.85 -3.11 2.31
C LEU A 121 -1.05 -4.61 2.20
N THR A 122 -2.25 -5.04 1.78
CA THR A 122 -2.56 -6.45 1.53
C THR A 122 -2.95 -6.64 0.08
N MET A 123 -2.24 -7.54 -0.60
CA MET A 123 -2.52 -7.97 -1.97
C MET A 123 -3.52 -9.14 -1.97
N ASP A 124 -4.19 -9.37 -3.09
CA ASP A 124 -5.15 -10.48 -3.28
C ASP A 124 -4.51 -11.87 -3.27
N ASP A 125 -3.21 -11.96 -3.56
CA ASP A 125 -2.42 -13.19 -3.44
C ASP A 125 -1.95 -13.48 -1.99
N GLY A 126 -2.35 -12.63 -1.03
CA GLY A 126 -2.01 -12.75 0.38
C GLY A 126 -0.69 -12.09 0.77
N GLN A 127 0.06 -11.52 -0.18
CA GLN A 127 1.27 -10.77 0.12
C GLN A 127 0.93 -9.53 0.98
N LYS A 128 1.71 -9.31 2.04
CA LYS A 128 1.63 -8.12 2.88
C LYS A 128 2.88 -7.27 2.72
N LEU A 129 2.68 -5.97 2.52
CA LEU A 129 3.76 -4.98 2.48
C LEU A 129 3.67 -4.12 3.72
N GLU A 130 4.64 -4.26 4.62
CA GLU A 130 4.77 -3.41 5.81
C GLU A 130 5.69 -2.24 5.47
N LEU A 131 5.12 -1.04 5.44
CA LEU A 131 5.77 0.18 4.99
C LEU A 131 5.95 1.15 6.15
N SER A 132 7.06 1.87 6.12
CA SER A 132 7.35 2.99 7.01
C SER A 132 7.55 4.23 6.13
N LEU A 133 6.49 5.02 5.98
CA LEU A 133 6.41 6.07 4.97
C LEU A 133 6.79 7.44 5.55
N PRO A 134 7.64 8.24 4.88
CA PRO A 134 7.87 9.61 5.29
C PRO A 134 6.60 10.46 5.17
N VAL A 135 6.42 11.39 6.10
CA VAL A 135 5.35 12.39 6.03
C VAL A 135 5.85 13.62 5.29
N LYS A 136 5.17 14.00 4.20
CA LYS A 136 5.50 15.18 3.38
C LYS A 136 4.48 16.31 3.58
N PRO A 137 4.90 17.58 3.53
CA PRO A 137 3.99 18.72 3.55
C PRO A 137 2.95 18.67 2.41
N ILE A 138 1.89 19.44 2.55
CA ILE A 138 0.96 19.69 1.45
C ILE A 138 1.71 20.54 0.42
N GLU A 139 2.08 19.94 -0.70
CA GLU A 139 2.49 20.74 -1.85
C GLU A 139 1.27 21.50 -2.35
N PRO A 140 1.36 22.83 -2.56
CA PRO A 140 0.29 23.57 -3.20
C PRO A 140 0.06 22.93 -4.58
N MET A 141 -1.16 22.42 -4.81
CA MET A 141 -1.53 21.94 -6.14
C MET A 141 -1.31 23.09 -7.12
N ALA A 142 -0.36 22.95 -8.05
CA ALA A 142 -0.13 23.93 -9.10
C ALA A 142 -1.42 24.07 -9.92
N GLY A 143 -2.21 25.12 -9.66
CA GLY A 143 -3.44 25.38 -10.40
C GLY A 143 -4.58 26.10 -9.68
N MET A 144 -4.56 26.28 -8.34
CA MET A 144 -5.53 27.16 -7.67
C MET A 144 -4.85 28.44 -7.20
N GLN A 145 -4.63 29.34 -8.15
CA GLN A 145 -4.51 30.76 -7.83
C GLN A 145 -5.90 31.21 -7.36
N HIS A 146 -5.95 31.81 -6.17
CA HIS A 146 -7.10 32.59 -5.73
C HIS A 146 -7.34 33.79 -6.65
#